data_AF-A0A6A4WCN6-F1
#
_entry.id   AF-A0A6A4WCN6-F1
#
_cell.length_a   1.000
_cell.length_b   1.000
_cell.length_c   1.000
_cell.angle_alpha   90.00
_cell.angle_beta   90.00
_cell.angle_gamma   90.00
#
_symmetry.space_group_name_H-M   'P 1'
#
loop_
_entity.id
_entity.type
_entity.pdbx_description
1 polymer ?
#
loop_
_entity_poly.entity_id
_entity_poly.type
_entity_poly.pdbx_seq_one_letter_code
_entity_poly.pdbx_strand_id
1 'polypeptide(L)'
;MGWPKCMCPGCCRIYHVTEPSEGEREAYTVGPSGQREAYTTEASGQQVVYTTDHNDQREVPKEEKPMSRLIVFLGSTRDGRNGTRVATHLVNLLKERKHAVTVFDPLKMPFELLRQPLHFMPDQSAAPQWLRDANAEIAAADGFVVVTPEYNCSLPPALVNMLDHFPPASFRHRPVGIACYSLGELTATRSVS
;
A
#
# COMPACT_ATOMS: atom_id res chain seq x y z
N MET A 1 24.65 24.35 15.18
CA MET A 1 23.19 24.20 15.23
C MET A 1 22.79 23.25 14.11
N GLY A 2 22.65 21.97 14.44
CA GLY A 2 22.47 20.88 13.47
C GLY A 2 21.01 20.45 13.38
N TRP A 3 20.54 20.26 12.16
CA TRP A 3 19.30 19.55 11.85
C TRP A 3 19.60 18.04 11.79
N PRO A 4 18.72 17.17 12.31
CA PRO A 4 18.93 15.73 12.20
C PRO A 4 18.70 15.29 10.75
N LYS A 5 19.73 14.65 10.17
CA LYS A 5 19.60 13.86 8.95
C LYS A 5 18.69 12.67 9.27
N CYS A 6 17.56 12.55 8.60
CA CYS A 6 16.78 11.32 8.59
C CYS A 6 17.60 10.23 7.88
N MET A 7 18.34 9.45 8.65
CA MET A 7 18.90 8.16 8.25
C MET A 7 17.75 7.14 8.29
N CYS A 8 17.28 6.74 7.11
CA CYS A 8 16.52 5.50 6.97
C CYS A 8 17.07 4.72 5.77
N PRO A 9 18.10 3.89 5.97
CA PRO A 9 18.52 2.92 4.97
C PRO A 9 17.46 1.82 4.95
N GLY A 10 16.50 1.91 4.04
CA GLY A 10 15.45 0.89 3.93
C GLY A 10 14.39 1.12 2.85
N CYS A 11 14.57 2.12 1.99
CA CYS A 11 13.52 2.53 1.05
C CYS A 11 13.55 1.81 -0.31
N CYS A 12 14.54 0.95 -0.57
CA CYS A 12 14.56 0.07 -1.73
C CYS A 12 15.04 -1.31 -1.28
N ARG A 13 14.12 -2.25 -1.05
CA ARG A 13 14.48 -3.67 -1.03
C ARG A 13 14.37 -4.17 -2.46
N ILE A 14 15.41 -3.90 -3.25
CA ILE A 14 15.70 -4.74 -4.41
C ILE A 14 16.16 -6.06 -3.80
N TYR A 15 15.45 -7.16 -4.06
CA TYR A 15 15.97 -8.49 -3.77
C TYR A 15 17.11 -8.72 -4.76
N HIS A 16 18.33 -8.34 -4.37
CA HIS A 16 19.52 -8.91 -4.93
C HIS A 16 19.70 -10.26 -4.23
N VAL A 17 19.47 -11.35 -4.96
CA VAL A 17 19.98 -12.65 -4.55
C VAL A 17 21.50 -12.53 -4.69
N THR A 18 22.19 -12.16 -3.61
CA THR A 18 23.64 -12.27 -3.54
C THR A 18 23.94 -13.72 -3.21
N GLU A 19 24.64 -14.41 -4.12
CA GLU A 19 25.34 -15.63 -3.74
C GLU A 19 26.18 -15.34 -2.48
N PRO A 20 26.19 -16.24 -1.48
CA PRO A 20 26.93 -16.00 -0.25
C PRO A 20 28.41 -15.80 -0.57
N SER A 21 28.99 -14.70 -0.09
CA SER A 21 30.42 -14.45 -0.18
C SER A 21 31.18 -15.48 0.66
N GLU A 22 32.25 -16.04 0.10
CA GLU A 22 33.17 -16.97 0.78
C GLU A 22 33.65 -16.40 2.12
N GLY A 23 33.05 -16.85 3.24
CA GLY A 23 33.51 -16.41 4.57
C GLY A 23 32.57 -16.67 5.74
N GLU A 24 31.26 -16.79 5.53
CA GLU A 24 30.33 -17.16 6.61
C GLU A 24 30.35 -18.67 6.83
N ARG A 25 30.99 -19.12 7.91
CA ARG A 25 31.05 -20.53 8.28
C ARG A 25 29.64 -21.00 8.68
N GLU A 26 28.95 -21.64 7.73
CA GLU A 26 27.72 -22.37 7.97
C GLU A 26 27.95 -23.46 9.04
N ALA A 27 27.19 -23.41 10.14
CA ALA A 27 27.17 -24.45 11.14
C ALA A 27 26.28 -25.59 10.63
N TYR A 28 26.87 -26.59 9.99
CA TYR A 28 26.17 -27.81 9.59
C TYR A 28 26.13 -28.81 10.75
N THR A 29 24.96 -29.37 11.01
CA THR A 29 24.87 -30.66 11.70
C THR A 29 24.40 -31.71 10.70
N VAL A 30 25.06 -32.87 10.70
CA VAL A 30 24.68 -33.99 9.84
C VAL A 30 23.69 -34.85 10.62
N GLY A 31 22.45 -34.90 10.16
CA GLY A 31 21.44 -35.77 10.73
C GLY A 31 21.77 -37.25 10.48
N PRO A 32 21.14 -38.20 11.21
CA PRO A 32 21.44 -39.63 11.13
C PRO A 32 21.21 -40.27 9.73
N SER A 33 20.53 -39.57 8.81
CA SER A 33 20.32 -39.96 7.41
C SER A 33 21.41 -39.48 6.44
N GLY A 34 22.44 -38.76 6.91
CA GLY A 34 23.49 -38.18 6.06
C GLY A 34 23.05 -36.93 5.28
N GLN A 35 21.87 -36.38 5.56
CA GLN A 35 21.37 -35.15 4.96
C GLN A 35 21.99 -33.92 5.65
N ARG A 36 22.37 -32.90 4.85
CA ARG A 36 22.82 -31.60 5.34
C ARG A 36 21.60 -30.70 5.47
N GLU A 37 21.25 -30.36 6.69
CA GLU A 37 20.20 -29.37 6.98
C GLU A 37 20.88 -28.05 7.36
N ALA A 38 20.57 -26.99 6.61
CA ALA A 38 21.00 -25.63 6.94
C ALA A 38 19.84 -24.93 7.65
N TYR A 39 20.10 -24.44 8.86
CA TYR A 39 19.12 -23.70 9.64
C TYR A 39 19.59 -22.26 9.76
N THR A 40 18.73 -21.31 9.40
CA THR A 40 18.89 -19.92 9.80
C THR A 40 17.70 -19.53 10.66
N THR A 41 17.96 -18.95 11.82
CA THR A 41 16.90 -18.34 12.65
C THR A 41 16.76 -16.89 12.26
N GLU A 42 15.59 -16.49 11.75
CA GLU A 42 15.24 -15.08 11.66
C GLU A 42 15.05 -14.49 13.07
N ALA A 43 15.28 -13.18 13.22
CA ALA A 43 15.18 -12.45 14.49
C ALA A 43 13.77 -12.49 15.14
N SER A 44 12.77 -13.06 14.46
CA SER A 44 11.40 -13.31 14.93
C SER A 44 11.23 -14.63 15.70
N GLY A 45 12.28 -15.47 15.80
CA GLY A 45 12.21 -16.77 16.49
C GLY A 45 11.50 -17.86 15.68
N GLN A 46 11.17 -17.61 14.41
CA GLN A 46 10.56 -18.58 13.53
C GLN A 46 11.64 -19.38 12.81
N GLN A 47 11.64 -20.71 13.01
CA GLN A 47 12.52 -21.62 12.28
C GLN A 47 11.99 -21.76 10.84
N VAL A 48 12.80 -21.38 9.86
CA VAL A 48 12.52 -21.61 8.44
C VAL A 48 13.53 -22.62 7.94
N VAL A 49 13.04 -23.78 7.50
CA VAL A 49 13.87 -24.86 6.96
C VAL A 49 13.95 -24.67 5.45
N TYR A 50 15.15 -24.41 4.91
CA TYR A 50 15.40 -24.42 3.48
C TYR A 50 16.09 -25.73 3.12
N THR A 51 15.47 -26.54 2.28
CA THR A 51 16.12 -27.73 1.71
C THR A 51 16.75 -27.35 0.37
N THR A 52 18.03 -27.62 0.17
CA THR A 52 18.72 -27.43 -1.12
C THR A 52 18.46 -28.59 -2.10
N ASP A 53 17.35 -29.31 -1.95
CA ASP A 53 17.02 -30.43 -2.82
C ASP A 53 16.21 -29.93 -4.00
N HIS A 54 16.84 -29.91 -5.19
CA HIS A 54 16.19 -29.52 -6.45
C HIS A 54 15.03 -30.45 -6.87
N ASN A 55 14.80 -31.54 -6.14
CA ASN A 55 13.72 -32.50 -6.39
C ASN A 55 12.62 -32.49 -5.32
N ASP A 56 12.61 -31.50 -4.42
CA ASP A 56 11.58 -31.36 -3.39
C ASP A 56 10.25 -30.88 -3.99
N GLN A 57 9.34 -31.83 -4.20
CA GLN A 57 7.99 -31.61 -4.73
C GLN A 57 6.95 -31.35 -3.63
N ARG A 58 7.36 -31.02 -2.39
CA ARG A 58 6.39 -30.63 -1.35
C ARG A 58 5.69 -29.34 -1.74
N GLU A 59 4.38 -29.38 -1.91
CA GLU A 59 3.56 -28.18 -2.13
C GLU A 59 3.78 -27.20 -0.97
N VAL A 60 4.33 -26.01 -1.28
CA VAL A 60 4.40 -24.90 -0.32
C VAL A 60 2.95 -24.55 0.06
N PRO A 61 2.58 -24.60 1.35
CA PRO A 61 1.23 -24.24 1.77
C PRO A 61 0.91 -22.84 1.26
N LYS A 62 -0.10 -22.74 0.39
CA LYS A 62 -0.56 -21.47 -0.16
C LYS A 62 -1.15 -20.68 0.99
N GLU A 63 -0.41 -19.73 1.54
CA GLU A 63 -0.87 -18.86 2.62
C GLU A 63 -2.20 -18.21 2.17
N GLU A 64 -3.31 -18.64 2.76
CA GLU A 64 -4.62 -18.04 2.49
C GLU A 64 -4.59 -16.63 3.05
N LYS A 65 -4.26 -15.68 2.17
CA LYS A 65 -4.12 -14.26 2.51
C LYS A 65 -5.41 -13.78 3.19
N PRO A 66 -5.34 -13.23 4.41
CA PRO A 66 -6.53 -12.75 5.11
C PRO A 66 -7.23 -11.65 4.30
N MET A 67 -8.55 -11.52 4.51
CA MET A 67 -9.37 -10.50 3.86
C MET A 67 -8.81 -9.11 4.14
N SER A 68 -8.16 -8.50 3.14
CA SER A 68 -7.60 -7.16 3.27
C SER A 68 -8.70 -6.09 3.27
N ARG A 69 -8.52 -5.06 4.10
CA ARG A 69 -9.34 -3.84 4.13
C ARG A 69 -8.75 -2.81 3.18
N LEU A 70 -9.47 -2.49 2.12
CA LEU A 70 -9.01 -1.60 1.06
C LEU A 70 -9.89 -0.35 0.99
N ILE A 71 -9.26 0.80 0.77
CA ILE A 71 -9.98 2.03 0.45
C ILE A 71 -9.72 2.42 -1.00
N VAL A 72 -10.80 2.69 -1.74
CA VAL A 72 -10.75 3.18 -3.11
C VAL A 72 -11.05 4.68 -3.12
N PHE A 73 -10.08 5.50 -3.51
CA PHE A 73 -10.23 6.95 -3.64
C PHE A 73 -10.63 7.33 -5.07
N LEU A 74 -11.72 8.09 -5.24
CA LEU A 74 -12.07 8.71 -6.53
C LEU A 74 -11.44 10.09 -6.64
N GLY A 75 -10.82 10.38 -7.79
CA GLY A 75 -10.07 11.61 -7.97
C GLY A 75 -10.83 12.79 -8.57
N SER A 76 -12.07 12.63 -9.05
CA SER A 76 -12.74 13.67 -9.86
C SER A 76 -14.07 14.09 -9.27
N THR A 77 -14.40 15.37 -9.37
CA THR A 77 -15.73 15.93 -9.08
C THR A 77 -16.48 16.40 -10.34
N ARG A 78 -15.95 16.14 -11.55
CA ARG A 78 -16.60 16.56 -12.80
C ARG A 78 -17.90 15.81 -13.04
N ASP A 79 -18.90 16.52 -13.53
CA ASP A 79 -20.12 15.91 -14.06
C ASP A 79 -19.79 14.95 -15.20
N GLY A 80 -20.47 13.80 -15.25
CA GLY A 80 -20.23 12.77 -16.26
C GLY A 80 -18.85 12.09 -16.18
N ARG A 81 -18.14 12.19 -15.04
CA ARG A 81 -16.82 11.55 -14.86
C ARG A 81 -16.86 10.04 -15.14
N ASN A 82 -15.90 9.56 -15.93
CA ASN A 82 -15.70 8.11 -16.15
C ASN A 82 -15.20 7.37 -14.90
N GLY A 83 -14.63 8.10 -13.92
CA GLY A 83 -14.06 7.51 -12.70
C GLY A 83 -15.06 6.70 -11.89
N THR A 84 -16.35 7.06 -11.91
CA THR A 84 -17.40 6.25 -11.26
C THR A 84 -17.48 4.85 -11.88
N ARG A 85 -17.43 4.74 -13.21
CA ARG A 85 -17.49 3.44 -13.92
C ARG A 85 -16.25 2.59 -13.63
N VAL A 86 -15.07 3.22 -13.68
CA VAL A 86 -13.79 2.55 -13.38
C VAL A 86 -13.76 2.07 -11.93
N ALA A 87 -14.15 2.92 -10.98
CA ALA A 87 -14.21 2.55 -9.56
C ALA A 87 -15.20 1.41 -9.32
N THR A 88 -16.41 1.45 -9.90
CA THR A 88 -17.39 0.35 -9.77
C THR A 88 -16.81 -0.97 -10.26
N HIS A 89 -16.13 -0.99 -11.41
CA HIS A 89 -15.49 -2.20 -11.93
C HIS A 89 -14.41 -2.72 -10.98
N LEU A 90 -13.54 -1.86 -10.48
CA LEU A 90 -12.47 -2.24 -9.54
C LEU A 90 -13.04 -2.74 -8.20
N VAL A 91 -14.04 -2.05 -7.65
CA VAL A 91 -14.71 -2.47 -6.41
C VAL A 91 -15.30 -3.87 -6.56
N ASN A 92 -15.92 -4.17 -7.70
CA ASN A 92 -16.47 -5.51 -7.97
C ASN A 92 -15.36 -6.58 -8.00
N LEU A 93 -14.26 -6.33 -8.73
CA LEU A 93 -13.11 -7.25 -8.78
C LEU A 93 -12.48 -7.49 -7.40
N LEU A 94 -12.37 -6.44 -6.58
CA LEU A 94 -11.83 -6.56 -5.23
C LEU A 94 -12.76 -7.37 -4.32
N LYS A 95 -14.08 -7.16 -4.44
CA LYS A 95 -15.09 -7.92 -3.68
C LYS A 95 -15.16 -9.39 -4.10
N GLU A 96 -15.01 -9.69 -5.39
CA GLU A 96 -14.91 -11.08 -5.90
C GLU A 96 -13.71 -11.82 -5.29
N ARG A 97 -12.63 -11.09 -5.01
CA ARG A 97 -11.45 -11.59 -4.28
C ARG A 97 -11.61 -11.57 -2.75
N LYS A 98 -12.82 -11.32 -2.25
CA LYS A 98 -13.17 -11.30 -0.82
C LYS A 98 -12.47 -10.21 -0.01
N HIS A 99 -12.06 -9.10 -0.64
CA HIS A 99 -11.56 -7.93 0.10
C HIS A 99 -12.73 -7.11 0.67
N ALA A 100 -12.53 -6.50 1.84
CA ALA A 100 -13.44 -5.50 2.37
C ALA A 100 -13.09 -4.15 1.75
N VAL A 101 -14.05 -3.51 1.05
CA VAL A 101 -13.77 -2.31 0.25
C VAL A 101 -14.65 -1.15 0.70
N THR A 102 -14.02 -0.05 1.08
CA THR A 102 -14.68 1.25 1.29
C THR A 102 -14.32 2.21 0.16
N VAL A 103 -15.25 3.08 -0.22
CA VAL A 103 -15.04 4.05 -1.31
C VAL A 103 -15.07 5.47 -0.76
N PHE A 104 -14.00 6.21 -0.97
CA PHE A 104 -13.88 7.62 -0.63
C PHE A 104 -14.11 8.45 -1.90
N ASP A 105 -15.18 9.24 -1.91
CA ASP A 105 -15.61 10.00 -3.07
C ASP A 105 -15.75 11.48 -2.69
N PRO A 106 -14.99 12.39 -3.33
CA PRO A 106 -15.03 13.81 -3.01
C PRO A 106 -16.39 14.47 -3.29
N LEU A 107 -17.29 13.83 -4.06
CA LEU A 107 -18.68 14.31 -4.23
C LEU A 107 -19.63 13.84 -3.12
N LYS A 108 -19.30 12.76 -2.41
CA LYS A 108 -20.19 12.16 -1.39
C LYS A 108 -19.78 12.50 0.03
N MET A 109 -18.55 12.94 0.20
CA MET A 109 -17.99 13.35 1.48
C MET A 109 -17.88 14.87 1.51
N PRO A 110 -18.08 15.51 2.68
CA PRO A 110 -18.14 16.96 2.80
C PRO A 110 -16.73 17.59 2.84
N PHE A 111 -15.89 17.30 1.84
CA PHE A 111 -14.58 17.92 1.71
C PHE A 111 -14.75 19.37 1.24
N GLU A 112 -14.33 20.29 2.10
CA GLU A 112 -14.15 21.69 1.74
C GLU A 112 -12.76 21.91 1.15
N LEU A 113 -12.50 23.11 0.62
CA LEU A 113 -11.13 23.48 0.26
C LEU A 113 -10.28 23.50 1.53
N LEU A 114 -9.18 22.74 1.51
CA LEU A 114 -8.33 22.56 2.67
C LEU A 114 -7.79 23.89 3.17
N ARG A 115 -8.09 24.19 4.44
CA ARG A 115 -7.49 25.34 5.16
C ARG A 115 -6.43 24.89 6.14
N GLN A 116 -6.66 23.77 6.81
CA GLN A 116 -5.76 23.19 7.80
C GLN A 116 -5.99 21.67 7.83
N PRO A 117 -4.95 20.86 7.63
CA PRO A 117 -5.08 19.41 7.70
C PRO A 117 -5.19 18.93 9.14
N LEU A 118 -5.74 17.72 9.32
CA LEU A 118 -6.10 17.18 10.64
C LEU A 118 -4.94 17.20 11.64
N HIS A 119 -3.74 16.83 11.20
CA HIS A 119 -2.54 16.76 12.05
C HIS A 119 -1.95 18.13 12.44
N PHE A 120 -2.36 19.21 11.76
CA PHE A 120 -1.97 20.58 12.13
C PHE A 120 -3.03 21.29 12.97
N MET A 121 -4.20 20.69 13.21
CA MET A 121 -5.21 21.27 14.10
C MET A 121 -4.70 21.29 15.55
N PRO A 122 -4.86 22.41 16.30
CA PRO A 122 -4.41 22.49 17.69
C PRO A 122 -5.12 21.47 18.60
N ASP A 123 -6.41 21.26 18.37
CA ASP A 123 -7.21 20.23 19.00
C ASP A 123 -7.85 19.35 17.92
N GLN A 124 -7.32 18.14 17.77
CA GLN A 124 -7.84 17.17 16.81
C GLN A 124 -9.22 16.64 17.21
N SER A 125 -9.58 16.68 18.49
CA SER A 125 -10.89 16.21 18.95
C SER A 125 -12.04 17.14 18.53
N ALA A 126 -11.74 18.42 18.36
CA ALA A 126 -12.65 19.43 17.82
C ALA A 126 -12.87 19.31 16.30
N ALA A 127 -12.10 18.46 15.61
CA ALA A 127 -12.30 18.22 14.18
C ALA A 127 -13.68 17.58 13.91
N PRO A 128 -14.30 17.87 12.76
CA PRO A 128 -15.58 17.27 12.38
C PRO A 128 -15.54 15.74 12.52
N GLN A 129 -16.61 15.16 13.09
CA GLN A 129 -16.66 13.73 13.39
C GLN A 129 -16.39 12.87 12.14
N TRP A 130 -16.99 13.23 11.00
CA TRP A 130 -16.79 12.53 9.73
C TRP A 130 -15.31 12.48 9.31
N LEU A 131 -14.53 13.53 9.60
CA LEU A 131 -13.13 13.61 9.21
C LEU A 131 -12.27 12.73 10.11
N ARG A 132 -12.59 12.69 11.41
CA ARG A 132 -11.95 11.78 12.38
C ARG A 132 -12.25 10.33 12.04
N ASP A 133 -13.49 10.00 11.71
CA ASP A 133 -13.91 8.65 11.32
C ASP A 133 -13.21 8.21 10.03
N ALA A 134 -13.19 9.08 9.01
CA ALA A 134 -12.48 8.82 7.76
C ALA A 134 -10.98 8.59 7.99
N ASN A 135 -10.34 9.36 8.88
CA ASN A 135 -8.93 9.14 9.23
C ASN A 135 -8.71 7.80 9.95
N ALA A 136 -9.62 7.42 10.85
CA ALA A 136 -9.57 6.13 11.54
C ALA A 136 -9.72 4.96 10.55
N GLU A 137 -10.60 5.09 9.54
CA GLU A 137 -10.72 4.12 8.46
C GLU A 137 -9.43 4.01 7.64
N ILE A 138 -8.81 5.13 7.27
CA ILE A 138 -7.54 5.15 6.54
C ILE A 138 -6.43 4.47 7.34
N ALA A 139 -6.30 4.80 8.62
CA ALA A 139 -5.27 4.22 9.48
C ALA A 139 -5.40 2.69 9.61
N ALA A 140 -6.64 2.20 9.59
CA ALA A 140 -6.97 0.79 9.73
C ALA A 140 -7.04 0.03 8.38
N ALA A 141 -6.83 0.70 7.26
CA ALA A 141 -6.77 0.07 5.94
C ALA A 141 -5.44 -0.64 5.71
N ASP A 142 -5.49 -1.78 5.03
CA ASP A 142 -4.32 -2.59 4.65
C ASP A 142 -3.69 -2.12 3.33
N GLY A 143 -4.43 -1.34 2.54
CA GLY A 143 -3.96 -0.81 1.26
C GLY A 143 -4.97 0.11 0.60
N PHE A 144 -4.51 0.76 -0.47
CA PHE A 144 -5.28 1.80 -1.16
C PHE A 144 -5.33 1.55 -2.65
N VAL A 145 -6.43 1.98 -3.27
CA VAL A 145 -6.55 2.09 -4.72
C VAL A 145 -6.95 3.52 -5.06
N VAL A 146 -6.19 4.20 -5.90
CA VAL A 146 -6.49 5.56 -6.35
C VAL A 146 -7.00 5.50 -7.77
N VAL A 147 -8.24 5.93 -7.99
CA VAL A 147 -8.88 6.01 -9.30
C VAL A 147 -8.90 7.46 -9.74
N THR A 148 -8.00 7.83 -10.65
CA THR A 148 -7.78 9.23 -11.01
C THR A 148 -7.83 9.48 -12.51
N PRO A 149 -8.49 10.55 -12.98
CA PRO A 149 -8.19 11.10 -14.28
C PRO A 149 -6.85 11.85 -14.28
N GLU A 150 -6.34 12.11 -15.48
CA GLU A 150 -5.29 13.11 -15.70
C GLU A 150 -5.94 14.45 -16.11
N TYR A 151 -5.71 15.50 -15.33
CA TYR A 151 -6.13 16.87 -15.65
C TYR A 151 -4.91 17.75 -15.86
N ASN A 152 -4.78 18.35 -17.05
CA ASN A 152 -3.67 19.22 -17.40
C ASN A 152 -2.30 18.56 -17.12
N CYS A 153 -2.14 17.28 -17.45
CA CYS A 153 -0.94 16.48 -17.14
C CYS A 153 -0.62 16.35 -15.64
N SER A 154 -1.63 16.45 -14.76
CA SER A 154 -1.46 16.38 -13.31
C SER A 154 -2.61 15.63 -12.63
N LEU A 155 -2.48 15.44 -11.31
CA LEU A 155 -3.54 14.94 -10.45
C LEU A 155 -4.67 15.98 -10.36
N PRO A 156 -5.94 15.54 -10.28
CA PRO A 156 -7.06 16.46 -10.12
C PRO A 156 -6.99 17.21 -8.78
N PRO A 157 -7.39 18.49 -8.73
CA PRO A 157 -7.42 19.27 -7.50
C PRO A 157 -8.27 18.62 -6.39
N ALA A 158 -9.40 17.99 -6.75
CA ALA A 158 -10.27 17.32 -5.79
C ALA A 158 -9.58 16.14 -5.08
N LEU A 159 -8.78 15.37 -5.80
CA LEU A 159 -8.03 14.25 -5.24
C LEU A 159 -6.97 14.74 -4.26
N VAL A 160 -6.15 15.71 -4.69
CA VAL A 160 -5.08 16.29 -3.87
C VAL A 160 -5.68 16.91 -2.61
N ASN A 161 -6.73 17.73 -2.77
CA ASN A 161 -7.45 18.33 -1.66
C ASN A 161 -7.95 17.28 -0.67
N MET A 162 -8.60 16.21 -1.14
CA MET A 162 -9.09 15.12 -0.29
C MET A 162 -7.97 14.43 0.50
N LEU A 163 -6.86 14.09 -0.16
CA LEU A 163 -5.74 13.39 0.48
C LEU A 163 -5.02 14.26 1.51
N ASP A 164 -4.86 15.55 1.22
CA ASP A 164 -4.14 16.49 2.09
C ASP A 164 -4.87 16.78 3.40
N HIS A 165 -6.16 16.45 3.54
CA HIS A 165 -6.86 16.55 4.83
C HIS A 165 -6.26 15.61 5.89
N PHE A 166 -5.64 14.52 5.49
CA PHE A 166 -5.22 13.43 6.37
C PHE A 166 -3.73 13.50 6.72
N PRO A 167 -3.31 12.98 7.88
CA PRO A 167 -1.89 12.89 8.24
C PRO A 167 -1.13 11.98 7.26
N PRO A 168 0.08 12.37 6.79
CA PRO A 168 0.92 11.49 5.98
C PRO A 168 1.24 10.14 6.66
N ALA A 169 1.30 10.14 8.00
CA ALA A 169 1.51 8.94 8.79
C ALA A 169 0.41 7.89 8.60
N SER A 170 -0.83 8.29 8.32
CA SER A 170 -1.96 7.37 8.12
C SER A 170 -1.82 6.50 6.87
N PHE A 171 -1.02 6.93 5.89
CA PHE A 171 -0.77 6.19 4.64
C PHE A 171 0.54 5.38 4.65
N ARG A 172 1.35 5.52 5.71
CA ARG A 172 2.73 5.04 5.73
C ARG A 172 2.78 3.51 5.63
N HIS A 173 3.70 3.00 4.81
CA HIS A 173 3.96 1.56 4.64
C HIS A 173 2.77 0.74 4.12
N ARG A 174 1.78 1.38 3.48
CA ARG A 174 0.65 0.70 2.86
C ARG A 174 0.84 0.59 1.35
N PRO A 175 0.58 -0.58 0.72
CA PRO A 175 0.59 -0.71 -0.72
C PRO A 175 -0.49 0.18 -1.36
N VAL A 176 -0.15 0.77 -2.51
CA VAL A 176 -1.06 1.62 -3.30
C VAL A 176 -1.10 1.11 -4.74
N GLY A 177 -2.30 0.82 -5.23
CA GLY A 177 -2.57 0.66 -6.65
C GLY A 177 -3.11 1.96 -7.24
N ILE A 178 -2.70 2.33 -8.45
CA ILE A 178 -3.24 3.51 -9.13
C ILE A 178 -3.86 3.09 -10.46
N ALA A 179 -5.11 3.50 -10.67
CA ALA A 179 -5.86 3.29 -11.89
C ALA A 179 -6.15 4.65 -12.53
N CYS A 180 -5.40 4.95 -13.60
CA CYS A 180 -5.57 6.20 -14.32
C CYS A 180 -6.46 6.01 -15.55
N TYR A 181 -7.23 7.04 -15.89
CA TYR A 181 -7.99 7.08 -17.14
C TYR A 181 -7.90 8.45 -17.79
N SER A 182 -7.83 8.48 -19.11
CA SER A 182 -7.76 9.69 -19.91
C SER A 182 -8.47 9.47 -21.26
N LEU A 183 -8.53 10.51 -22.09
CA LEU A 183 -9.15 10.43 -23.42
C LEU A 183 -8.17 9.98 -24.52
N GLY A 184 -6.85 10.05 -24.28
CA GLY A 184 -5.82 9.68 -25.25
C GLY A 184 -4.95 8.53 -24.75
N GLU A 185 -4.53 7.64 -25.64
CA GLU A 185 -3.91 6.33 -25.36
C GLU A 185 -2.67 6.36 -24.43
N LEU A 186 -1.95 7.49 -24.35
CA LEU A 186 -0.74 7.66 -23.53
C LEU A 186 -0.84 8.82 -22.51
N THR A 187 -2.02 9.41 -22.36
CA THR A 187 -2.23 10.67 -21.61
C THR A 187 -2.72 10.45 -20.17
N ALA A 188 -2.46 9.27 -19.61
CA ALA A 188 -2.80 8.96 -18.21
C ALA A 188 -1.55 8.73 -17.35
N THR A 189 -0.40 8.50 -17.97
CA THR A 189 0.85 8.12 -17.30
C THR A 189 1.50 9.28 -16.56
N ARG A 190 1.23 10.54 -16.95
CA ARG A 190 1.87 11.72 -16.34
C ARG A 190 1.26 12.08 -15.00
N SER A 191 0.00 11.69 -14.78
CA SER A 191 -0.63 11.83 -13.46
C SER A 191 0.01 10.98 -12.35
N VAL A 192 0.86 10.02 -12.70
CA VAL A 192 1.49 9.07 -11.74
C VAL A 192 3.01 9.00 -11.82
N SER A 193 3.62 9.78 -12.71
CA SER A 193 5.08 9.86 -12.91
C SER A 193 5.74 10.87 -11.98
#